data_AF-A0A920TAX3-F1
#
_entry.id   AF-A0A920TAX3-F1
#
_cell.length_a   1.000
_cell.length_b   1.000
_cell.length_c   1.000
_cell.angle_alpha   90.00
_cell.angle_beta   90.00
_cell.angle_gamma   90.00
#
_symmetry.space_group_name_H-M   'P 1'
#
loop_
_entity.id
_entity.type
_entity.pdbx_description
1 polymer ?
#
loop_
_entity_poly.entity_id
_entity_poly.type
_entity_poly.pdbx_seq_one_letter_code
_entity_poly.pdbx_strand_id
1 'polypeptide(L)'
;MTWTSYWIEHQVFGTNPATGLPHPTSYHVINVLLHATASLLLWRVLVQLGVPGAWLAASVFAVHPVNVESVAWITQRKNVLAMVFYLVAMWQFLGFEQTSRRSRYLAAVVAFLLGMLSKGAIVAMPMLLLVLAWWRRGQVTRTDLVRTLPFWVVSIVMSGVEIWFQQVRAIGDETIRQADLAERVMASGPIAWFYLQKSLVPLDLAFVYPLWQFDTSKGCSGCRWRRACQCWLS
;
A
#
# COMPACT_ATOMS: atom_id res chain seq x y z
N MET A 1 -4.69 -13.28 -5.29
CA MET A 1 -5.94 -12.71 -4.74
C MET A 1 -6.61 -11.67 -5.66
N THR A 2 -5.84 -10.85 -6.37
CA THR A 2 -6.40 -9.85 -7.30
C THR A 2 -7.18 -10.49 -8.45
N TRP A 3 -6.60 -11.51 -9.09
CA TRP A 3 -7.23 -12.25 -10.19
C TRP A 3 -8.52 -12.97 -9.78
N THR A 4 -8.54 -13.61 -8.59
CA THR A 4 -9.75 -14.24 -8.06
C THR A 4 -10.83 -13.22 -7.78
N SER A 5 -10.46 -12.03 -7.30
CA SER A 5 -11.39 -10.93 -7.07
C SER A 5 -12.01 -10.39 -8.37
N TYR A 6 -11.24 -10.32 -9.45
CA TYR A 6 -11.74 -9.98 -10.79
C TYR A 6 -12.66 -11.06 -11.36
N TRP A 7 -12.30 -12.31 -11.16
CA TRP A 7 -13.09 -13.45 -11.62
C TRP A 7 -14.45 -13.51 -10.93
N ILE A 8 -14.50 -13.33 -9.60
CA ILE A 8 -15.75 -13.28 -8.84
C ILE A 8 -16.62 -12.12 -9.31
N GLU A 9 -16.03 -10.94 -9.53
CA GLU A 9 -16.77 -9.78 -10.03
C GLU A 9 -17.39 -10.02 -11.41
N HIS A 10 -16.64 -10.66 -12.32
CA HIS A 10 -17.15 -11.03 -13.64
C HIS A 10 -18.31 -12.04 -13.56
N GLN A 11 -18.28 -12.96 -12.58
CA GLN A 11 -19.38 -13.89 -12.35
C GLN A 11 -20.63 -13.22 -11.77
N VAL A 12 -20.44 -12.21 -10.91
CA VAL A 12 -21.55 -11.50 -10.23
C VAL A 12 -22.22 -10.46 -11.14
N PHE A 13 -21.43 -9.70 -11.90
CA PHE A 13 -21.94 -8.58 -12.71
C PHE A 13 -22.12 -8.93 -14.19
N GLY A 14 -21.59 -10.07 -14.65
CA GLY A 14 -21.70 -10.52 -16.04
C GLY A 14 -21.03 -9.58 -17.05
N THR A 15 -21.28 -9.85 -18.33
CA THR A 15 -20.88 -8.97 -19.44
C THR A 15 -22.05 -8.09 -19.84
N ASN A 16 -21.76 -6.87 -20.29
CA ASN A 16 -22.76 -5.97 -20.82
C ASN A 16 -23.37 -6.60 -22.08
N PRO A 17 -24.70 -6.85 -22.13
CA PRO A 17 -25.33 -7.48 -23.29
C PRO A 17 -25.23 -6.63 -24.57
N ALA A 18 -24.93 -5.33 -24.48
CA ALA A 18 -24.75 -4.44 -25.63
C ALA A 18 -23.33 -4.45 -26.23
N THR A 19 -22.29 -4.78 -25.46
CA THR A 19 -20.89 -4.69 -25.91
C THR A 19 -20.07 -5.96 -25.70
N GLY A 20 -20.60 -6.96 -24.98
CA GLY A 20 -19.90 -8.19 -24.62
C GLY A 20 -18.73 -8.00 -23.63
N LEU A 21 -18.47 -6.76 -23.20
CA LEU A 21 -17.39 -6.40 -22.28
C LEU A 21 -17.93 -6.27 -20.83
N PRO A 22 -17.09 -6.48 -19.81
CA PRO A 22 -17.49 -6.28 -18.42
C PRO A 22 -17.89 -4.81 -18.15
N HIS A 23 -18.89 -4.60 -17.30
CA HIS A 23 -19.42 -3.26 -17.01
C HIS A 23 -18.37 -2.36 -16.33
N PRO A 24 -17.95 -1.23 -16.93
CA PRO A 24 -16.95 -0.34 -16.32
C PRO A 24 -17.41 0.24 -14.97
N THR A 25 -18.72 0.37 -14.77
CA THR A 25 -19.32 0.87 -13.51
C THR A 25 -19.17 -0.11 -12.35
N SER A 26 -19.12 -1.43 -12.58
CA SER A 26 -18.99 -2.41 -11.48
C SER A 26 -17.65 -2.25 -10.76
N TYR A 27 -16.58 -2.03 -11.53
CA TYR A 27 -15.22 -1.87 -11.01
C TYR A 27 -15.09 -0.64 -10.11
N HIS A 28 -15.71 0.49 -10.49
CA HIS A 28 -15.71 1.70 -9.68
C HIS A 28 -16.50 1.51 -8.39
N VAL A 29 -17.67 0.86 -8.44
CA VAL A 29 -18.50 0.61 -7.25
C VAL A 29 -17.74 -0.26 -6.24
N ILE A 30 -17.10 -1.36 -6.68
CA ILE A 30 -16.34 -2.21 -5.77
C ILE A 30 -15.14 -1.47 -5.17
N ASN A 31 -14.43 -0.67 -5.95
CA ASN A 31 -13.32 0.13 -5.44
C ASN A 31 -13.78 1.15 -4.37
N VAL A 32 -14.92 1.81 -4.58
CA VAL A 32 -15.51 2.73 -3.58
C VAL A 32 -15.92 1.97 -2.32
N LEU A 33 -16.57 0.80 -2.46
CA LEU A 33 -16.96 -0.03 -1.31
C LEU A 33 -15.75 -0.52 -0.50
N LEU A 34 -14.69 -0.95 -1.18
CA LEU A 34 -13.44 -1.35 -0.53
C LEU A 34 -12.79 -0.17 0.21
N HIS A 35 -12.79 1.02 -0.40
CA HIS A 35 -12.24 2.22 0.22
C HIS A 35 -13.06 2.68 1.44
N ALA A 36 -14.39 2.63 1.35
CA ALA A 36 -15.29 2.89 2.48
C ALA A 36 -15.03 1.89 3.62
N THR A 37 -14.88 0.60 3.30
CA THR A 37 -14.56 -0.45 4.27
C THR A 37 -13.23 -0.18 4.96
N ALA A 38 -12.19 0.18 4.21
CA ALA A 38 -10.90 0.54 4.77
C ALA A 38 -10.97 1.76 5.69
N SER A 39 -11.71 2.80 5.30
CA SER A 39 -11.90 4.02 6.09
C SER A 39 -12.61 3.72 7.43
N LEU A 40 -13.64 2.87 7.41
CA LEU A 40 -14.34 2.42 8.62
C LEU A 40 -13.45 1.58 9.53
N LEU A 41 -12.63 0.69 8.96
CA LEU A 41 -11.66 -0.10 9.73
C LEU A 41 -10.57 0.77 10.35
N LEU A 42 -10.06 1.75 9.61
CA LEU A 42 -9.08 2.72 10.11
C LEU A 42 -9.66 3.48 11.30
N TRP A 43 -10.89 3.99 11.17
CA TRP A 43 -11.59 4.64 12.26
C TRP A 43 -11.70 3.75 13.49
N ARG A 44 -12.09 2.48 13.33
CA ARG A 44 -12.18 1.52 14.46
C ARG A 44 -10.84 1.27 15.14
N VAL A 45 -9.76 1.14 14.37
CA VAL A 45 -8.41 0.96 14.92
C VAL A 45 -7.98 2.21 15.70
N LEU A 46 -8.21 3.42 15.15
CA LEU A 46 -7.86 4.67 15.81
C LEU A 46 -8.65 4.89 17.11
N VAL A 47 -9.96 4.57 17.11
CA VAL A 47 -10.80 4.60 18.32
C VAL A 47 -10.26 3.62 19.36
N GLN A 48 -9.87 2.41 18.95
CA GLN A 48 -9.31 1.41 19.86
C GLN A 48 -7.93 1.81 20.43
N LEU A 49 -7.16 2.59 19.68
CA LEU A 49 -5.89 3.17 20.12
C LEU A 49 -6.07 4.38 21.06
N GLY A 50 -7.29 4.92 21.19
CA GLY A 50 -7.58 6.07 22.04
C GLY A 50 -7.09 7.40 21.49
N VAL A 51 -6.89 7.50 20.17
CA VAL A 51 -6.40 8.73 19.53
C VAL A 51 -7.52 9.79 19.52
N PRO A 52 -7.30 10.98 20.11
CA PRO A 52 -8.27 12.06 20.05
C PRO A 52 -8.45 12.52 18.60
N GLY A 53 -9.70 12.67 18.14
CA GLY A 53 -9.97 13.05 16.74
C GLY A 53 -9.88 11.90 15.73
N ALA A 54 -9.99 10.64 16.16
CA ALA A 54 -10.02 9.47 15.27
C ALA A 54 -11.00 9.59 14.09
N TRP A 55 -12.14 10.26 14.30
CA TRP A 55 -13.12 10.51 13.24
C TRP A 55 -12.59 11.50 12.18
N LEU A 56 -11.91 12.58 12.59
CA LEU A 56 -11.28 13.54 11.68
C LEU A 56 -10.20 12.88 10.83
N ALA A 57 -9.34 12.07 11.45
CA ALA A 57 -8.29 11.35 10.73
C ALA A 57 -8.88 10.37 9.69
N ALA A 58 -9.97 9.67 10.04
CA ALA A 58 -10.67 8.79 9.10
C ALA A 58 -11.39 9.56 7.99
N SER A 59 -12.01 10.70 8.30
CA SER A 59 -12.64 11.58 7.31
C SER A 59 -11.63 12.19 6.35
N VAL A 60 -10.48 12.65 6.86
CA VAL A 60 -9.36 13.11 6.02
C VAL A 60 -8.89 11.95 5.13
N PHE A 61 -8.70 10.75 5.69
CA PHE A 61 -8.29 9.58 4.90
C PHE A 61 -9.28 9.23 3.77
N ALA A 62 -10.59 9.35 4.03
CA ALA A 62 -11.63 9.06 3.06
C ALA A 62 -11.74 10.11 1.94
N VAL A 63 -11.42 11.38 2.24
CA VAL A 63 -11.52 12.51 1.30
C VAL A 63 -10.18 12.81 0.61
N HIS A 64 -9.06 12.31 1.14
CA HIS A 64 -7.72 12.67 0.66
C HIS A 64 -7.50 12.23 -0.80
N PRO A 65 -7.19 13.17 -1.73
CA PRO A 65 -7.08 12.90 -3.17
C PRO A 65 -6.07 11.81 -3.50
N VAL A 66 -4.95 11.72 -2.77
CA VAL A 66 -3.92 10.67 -2.96
C VAL A 66 -4.48 9.25 -2.78
N ASN A 67 -5.47 9.08 -1.90
CA ASN A 67 -6.16 7.79 -1.77
C ASN A 67 -7.20 7.60 -2.87
N VAL A 68 -7.89 8.68 -3.27
CA VAL A 68 -8.91 8.66 -4.33
C VAL A 68 -8.30 8.40 -5.72
N GLU A 69 -7.11 8.90 -6.01
CA GLU A 69 -6.34 8.62 -7.23
C GLU A 69 -6.02 7.14 -7.37
N SER A 70 -5.71 6.48 -6.25
CA SER A 70 -5.52 5.02 -6.22
C SER A 70 -6.84 4.25 -6.38
N VAL A 71 -7.99 4.84 -6.08
CA VAL A 71 -9.33 4.23 -6.23
C VAL A 71 -9.88 4.45 -7.65
N ALA A 72 -9.54 5.56 -8.29
CA ALA A 72 -9.90 5.88 -9.67
C ALA A 72 -9.21 4.95 -10.68
N TRP A 73 -8.04 4.39 -10.34
CA TRP A 73 -7.39 3.37 -11.15
C TRP A 73 -7.79 1.94 -10.75
N ILE A 74 -8.47 1.28 -11.67
CA ILE A 74 -8.85 -0.14 -11.62
C ILE A 74 -7.64 -1.03 -11.25
N THR A 75 -6.42 -0.67 -11.68
CA THR A 75 -5.18 -1.43 -11.45
C THR A 75 -4.66 -1.41 -10.00
N GLN A 76 -5.13 -0.52 -9.13
CA GLN A 76 -4.60 -0.38 -7.76
C GLN A 76 -5.39 -1.15 -6.69
N ARG A 77 -6.45 -1.90 -7.08
CA ARG A 77 -7.27 -2.74 -6.18
C ARG A 77 -6.44 -3.63 -5.24
N LYS A 78 -5.28 -4.10 -5.72
CA LYS A 78 -4.31 -4.88 -4.92
C LYS A 78 -3.84 -4.16 -3.66
N ASN A 79 -3.62 -2.85 -3.75
CA ASN A 79 -3.17 -2.02 -2.63
C ASN A 79 -4.31 -1.80 -1.62
N VAL A 80 -5.53 -1.53 -2.10
CA VAL A 80 -6.69 -1.32 -1.22
C VAL A 80 -7.05 -2.59 -0.47
N LEU A 81 -7.04 -3.74 -1.15
CA LEU A 81 -7.32 -5.03 -0.52
C LEU A 81 -6.24 -5.40 0.51
N ALA A 82 -4.96 -5.16 0.19
CA ALA A 82 -3.86 -5.31 1.12
C ALA A 82 -4.08 -4.43 2.38
N MET A 83 -4.44 -3.16 2.20
CA MET A 83 -4.72 -2.24 3.30
C MET A 83 -5.90 -2.70 4.18
N VAL A 84 -6.99 -3.19 3.58
CA VAL A 84 -8.14 -3.74 4.34
C VAL A 84 -7.68 -4.91 5.21
N PHE A 85 -6.94 -5.87 4.64
CA PHE A 85 -6.43 -7.02 5.41
C PHE A 85 -5.45 -6.61 6.51
N TYR A 86 -4.60 -5.61 6.25
CA TYR A 86 -3.71 -5.03 7.26
C TYR A 86 -4.49 -4.44 8.44
N LEU A 87 -5.51 -3.62 8.16
CA LEU A 87 -6.33 -3.00 9.19
C LEU A 87 -7.15 -4.03 9.98
N VAL A 88 -7.69 -5.07 9.31
CA VAL A 88 -8.36 -6.19 9.99
C VAL A 88 -7.39 -6.94 10.90
N ALA A 89 -6.17 -7.25 10.43
CA ALA A 89 -5.16 -7.92 11.23
C ALA A 89 -4.82 -7.11 12.49
N MET A 90 -4.64 -5.80 12.33
CA MET A 90 -4.36 -4.88 13.44
C MET A 90 -5.53 -4.79 14.42
N TRP A 91 -6.75 -4.62 13.93
CA TRP A 91 -7.96 -4.56 14.76
C TRP A 91 -8.15 -5.83 15.60
N GLN A 92 -7.96 -7.00 14.98
CA GLN A 92 -8.09 -8.27 15.67
C GLN A 92 -6.94 -8.55 16.65
N PHE A 93 -5.71 -8.14 16.33
CA PHE A 93 -4.57 -8.23 17.24
C PHE A 93 -4.78 -7.36 18.48
N LEU A 94 -5.19 -6.11 18.31
CA LEU A 94 -5.53 -5.22 19.43
C LEU A 94 -6.71 -5.76 20.24
N GLY A 95 -7.72 -6.34 19.56
CA GLY A 95 -8.84 -7.00 20.21
C GLY A 95 -8.45 -8.27 20.98
N PHE A 96 -7.40 -8.97 20.55
CA PHE A 96 -6.78 -10.08 21.28
C PHE A 96 -6.06 -9.59 22.53
N GLU A 97 -5.32 -8.48 22.49
CA GLU A 97 -4.68 -7.93 23.69
C GLU A 97 -5.69 -7.61 24.81
N GLN A 98 -6.90 -7.17 24.45
CA GLN A 98 -7.94 -6.84 25.43
C GLN A 98 -8.68 -8.06 25.98
N THR A 99 -8.91 -9.09 25.16
CA THR A 99 -9.82 -10.22 25.50
C THR A 99 -9.11 -11.55 25.68
N SER A 100 -7.82 -11.65 25.34
CA SER A 100 -7.01 -12.87 25.31
C SER A 100 -7.62 -14.04 24.51
N ARG A 101 -8.59 -13.76 23.62
CA ARG A 101 -9.28 -14.79 22.81
C ARG A 101 -8.41 -15.28 21.66
N ARG A 102 -8.05 -16.57 21.66
CA ARG A 102 -7.25 -17.21 20.60
C ARG A 102 -7.86 -17.09 19.20
N SER A 103 -9.19 -17.03 19.08
CA SER A 103 -9.85 -16.86 17.79
C SER A 103 -9.52 -15.52 17.11
N ARG A 104 -9.41 -14.43 17.89
CA ARG A 104 -9.00 -13.11 17.36
C ARG A 104 -7.54 -13.12 16.93
N TYR A 105 -6.69 -13.83 17.66
CA TYR A 105 -5.28 -14.00 17.29
C TYR A 105 -5.12 -14.78 15.98
N LEU A 106 -5.83 -15.91 15.82
CA LEU A 106 -5.83 -16.67 14.57
C LEU A 106 -6.40 -15.84 13.41
N ALA A 107 -7.49 -15.11 13.63
CA ALA A 107 -8.05 -14.22 12.62
C ALA A 107 -7.04 -13.13 12.18
N ALA A 108 -6.24 -12.59 13.11
CA ALA A 108 -5.20 -11.62 12.79
C ALA A 108 -4.09 -12.22 11.92
N VAL A 109 -3.61 -13.43 12.26
CA VAL A 109 -2.57 -14.14 11.49
C VAL A 109 -3.06 -14.50 10.09
N VAL A 110 -4.29 -15.01 9.98
CA VAL A 110 -4.90 -15.34 8.67
C VAL A 110 -5.11 -14.08 7.83
N ALA A 111 -5.61 -12.99 8.43
CA ALA A 111 -5.76 -11.72 7.73
C ALA A 111 -4.40 -11.18 7.24
N PHE A 112 -3.34 -11.28 8.06
CA PHE A 112 -2.00 -10.87 7.68
C PHE A 112 -1.44 -11.70 6.50
N LEU A 113 -1.60 -13.03 6.54
CA LEU A 113 -1.24 -13.93 5.44
C LEU A 113 -1.96 -13.57 4.15
N LEU A 114 -3.28 -13.32 4.21
CA LEU A 114 -4.07 -12.90 3.06
C LEU A 114 -3.63 -11.53 2.51
N GLY A 115 -3.24 -10.61 3.40
CA GLY A 115 -2.68 -9.32 3.04
C GLY A 115 -1.37 -9.46 2.27
N MET A 116 -0.41 -10.23 2.79
CA MET A 116 0.88 -10.49 2.13
C MET A 116 0.70 -11.16 0.76
N LEU A 117 -0.24 -12.11 0.65
CA LEU A 117 -0.55 -12.78 -0.62
C LEU A 117 -1.21 -11.85 -1.65
N SER A 118 -1.78 -10.73 -1.19
CA SER A 118 -2.30 -9.67 -2.06
C SER A 118 -1.18 -8.73 -2.51
N LYS A 119 -0.30 -8.33 -1.59
CA LYS A 119 0.86 -7.49 -1.85
C LYS A 119 1.89 -7.60 -0.71
N GLY A 120 3.16 -7.79 -1.05
CA GLY A 120 4.29 -7.79 -0.11
C GLY A 120 4.53 -6.49 0.68
N ALA A 121 3.81 -5.40 0.39
CA ALA A 121 4.01 -4.12 1.07
C ALA A 121 3.71 -4.15 2.58
N ILE A 122 3.06 -5.20 3.07
CA ILE A 122 2.64 -5.34 4.47
C ILE A 122 3.70 -6.04 5.35
N VAL A 123 4.88 -6.39 4.80
CA VAL A 123 5.99 -7.02 5.55
C VAL A 123 6.38 -6.25 6.83
N ALA A 124 6.19 -4.92 6.85
CA ALA A 124 6.52 -4.08 8.01
C ALA A 124 5.49 -4.15 9.16
N MET A 125 4.37 -4.86 9.01
CA MET A 125 3.31 -4.95 10.02
C MET A 125 3.77 -5.42 11.41
N PRO A 126 4.56 -6.50 11.58
CA PRO A 126 5.04 -6.90 12.89
C PRO A 126 5.88 -5.81 13.57
N MET A 127 6.63 -5.02 12.80
CA MET A 127 7.39 -3.88 13.32
C MET A 127 6.45 -2.76 13.79
N LEU A 128 5.39 -2.46 13.03
CA LEU A 128 4.33 -1.53 13.44
C LEU A 128 3.63 -1.98 14.72
N LEU A 129 3.35 -3.27 14.91
CA LEU A 129 2.76 -3.78 16.16
C LEU A 129 3.67 -3.53 17.38
N LEU A 130 4.99 -3.71 17.22
CA LEU A 130 5.94 -3.43 18.30
C LEU A 130 6.03 -1.93 18.61
N VAL A 131 6.03 -1.08 17.58
CA VAL A 131 5.99 0.39 17.76
C VAL A 131 4.70 0.81 18.47
N LEU A 132 3.56 0.22 18.13
CA LEU A 132 2.28 0.49 18.82
C LEU A 132 2.28 -0.01 20.27
N ALA A 133 2.88 -1.17 20.54
CA ALA A 133 3.06 -1.68 21.89
C ALA A 133 3.92 -0.70 22.72
N TRP A 134 5.03 -0.23 22.14
CA TRP A 134 5.90 0.79 22.74
C TRP A 134 5.17 2.11 22.97
N TRP A 135 4.43 2.61 21.97
CA TRP A 135 3.67 3.86 22.08
C TRP A 135 2.64 3.81 23.21
N ARG A 136 1.90 2.69 23.35
CA ARG A 136 0.84 2.58 24.36
C ARG A 136 1.34 2.31 25.77
N ARG A 137 2.41 1.54 25.91
CA ARG A 137 2.90 1.04 27.21
C ARG A 137 4.21 1.68 27.66
N GLY A 138 4.87 2.46 26.81
CA GLY A 138 6.20 3.03 27.03
C GLY A 138 7.36 2.03 26.97
N GLN A 139 7.05 0.73 26.83
CA GLN A 139 8.04 -0.35 26.86
C GLN A 139 7.59 -1.53 25.98
N VAL A 140 8.56 -2.22 25.39
CA VAL A 140 8.34 -3.47 24.66
C VAL A 140 8.77 -4.61 25.56
N THR A 141 7.83 -5.50 25.91
CA THR A 141 8.13 -6.66 26.76
C THR A 141 8.51 -7.88 25.93
N ARG A 142 9.22 -8.86 26.53
CA ARG A 142 9.50 -10.15 25.86
C ARG A 142 8.22 -10.87 25.42
N THR A 143 7.13 -10.69 26.17
CA THR A 143 5.83 -11.26 25.83
C THR A 143 5.28 -10.69 24.52
N ASP A 144 5.50 -9.39 24.24
CA ASP A 144 5.10 -8.75 22.98
C ASP A 144 5.89 -9.31 21.80
N LEU A 145 7.18 -9.57 21.99
CA LEU A 145 8.02 -10.19 20.97
C LEU A 145 7.58 -11.63 20.66
N VAL A 146 7.28 -12.43 21.68
CA VAL A 146 6.77 -13.80 21.49
C VAL A 146 5.40 -13.80 20.82
N ARG A 147 4.51 -12.87 21.16
CA ARG A 147 3.18 -12.73 20.54
C ARG A 147 3.24 -12.23 19.09
N THR A 148 4.27 -11.48 18.72
CA THR A 148 4.48 -11.02 17.34
C THR A 148 5.30 -12.00 16.49
N LEU A 149 5.93 -13.00 17.12
CA LEU A 149 6.82 -13.96 16.47
C LEU A 149 6.20 -14.64 15.23
N PRO A 150 4.94 -15.12 15.25
CA PRO A 150 4.36 -15.76 14.05
C PRO A 150 4.21 -14.79 12.87
N PHE A 151 3.97 -13.51 13.13
CA PHE A 151 3.92 -12.48 12.09
C PHE A 151 5.30 -12.24 11.49
N TRP A 152 6.35 -12.24 12.30
CA TRP A 152 7.74 -12.16 11.83
C TRP A 152 8.12 -13.35 10.95
N VAL A 153 7.81 -14.58 11.40
CA VAL A 153 8.08 -15.80 10.63
C VAL A 153 7.37 -15.75 9.28
N VAL A 154 6.08 -15.41 9.27
CA VAL A 154 5.32 -15.27 8.03
C VAL A 154 5.93 -14.21 7.12
N SER A 155 6.32 -13.05 7.67
CA SER A 155 6.91 -11.94 6.91
C SER A 155 8.20 -12.35 6.20
N ILE A 156 9.11 -13.02 6.94
CA ILE A 156 10.41 -13.45 6.40
C ILE A 156 10.21 -14.51 5.32
N VAL A 157 9.39 -15.53 5.59
CA VAL A 157 9.14 -16.61 4.63
C VAL A 157 8.52 -16.07 3.35
N MET A 158 7.47 -15.26 3.47
CA MET A 158 6.77 -14.71 2.31
C MET A 158 7.64 -13.71 1.54
N SER A 159 8.43 -12.88 2.23
CA SER A 159 9.37 -11.97 1.57
C SER A 159 10.44 -12.74 0.79
N GLY A 160 10.95 -13.86 1.33
CA GLY A 160 11.88 -14.74 0.61
C GLY A 160 11.26 -15.34 -0.64
N VAL A 161 10.01 -15.81 -0.54
CA VAL A 161 9.24 -16.32 -1.69
C VAL A 161 9.04 -15.24 -2.76
N GLU A 162 8.72 -14.01 -2.36
CA GLU A 162 8.50 -12.90 -3.30
C GLU A 162 9.79 -12.49 -4.02
N ILE A 163 10.92 -12.42 -3.30
CA ILE A 163 12.25 -12.18 -3.88
C ILE A 163 12.61 -13.28 -4.89
N TRP A 164 12.42 -14.54 -4.50
CA TRP A 164 12.69 -15.68 -5.37
C TRP A 164 11.82 -15.63 -6.64
N PHE A 165 10.53 -15.32 -6.50
CA PHE A 165 9.61 -15.23 -7.63
C PHE A 165 9.98 -14.07 -8.58
N GLN A 166 10.42 -12.93 -8.03
CA GLN A 166 10.92 -11.82 -8.84
C GLN A 166 12.17 -12.22 -9.63
N GLN A 167 13.14 -12.87 -8.98
CA GLN A 167 14.36 -13.33 -9.62
C GLN A 167 14.11 -14.38 -10.72
N VAL A 168 13.17 -15.30 -10.51
CA VAL A 168 12.91 -16.41 -11.45
C VAL A 168 11.96 -16.04 -12.58
N ARG A 169 11.00 -15.11 -12.37
CA ARG A 169 9.94 -14.84 -13.36
C ARG A 169 9.86 -13.39 -13.88
N ALA A 170 10.36 -12.42 -13.14
CA ALA A 170 10.20 -11.00 -13.50
C ALA A 170 11.49 -10.37 -14.02
N ILE A 171 12.66 -10.82 -13.55
CA ILE A 171 13.98 -10.34 -13.99
C ILE A 171 14.51 -11.31 -15.06
N GLY A 172 13.74 -11.48 -16.14
CA GLY A 172 14.28 -12.04 -17.37
C GLY A 172 15.01 -10.94 -18.12
N ASP A 173 16.34 -10.97 -18.11
CA ASP A 173 17.27 -10.14 -18.91
C ASP A 173 17.22 -8.61 -18.81
N GLU A 174 16.30 -7.99 -18.08
CA GLU A 174 16.35 -6.53 -17.89
C GLU A 174 17.42 -6.12 -16.86
N THR A 175 18.46 -5.47 -17.38
CA THR A 175 19.53 -4.84 -16.61
C THR A 175 18.96 -3.79 -15.66
N ILE A 176 18.84 -4.13 -14.38
CA ILE A 176 18.57 -3.17 -13.31
C ILE A 176 19.63 -2.08 -13.42
N ARG A 177 19.20 -0.87 -13.81
CA ARG A 177 20.09 0.28 -13.96
C ARG A 177 20.84 0.48 -12.63
N GLN A 178 22.12 0.14 -12.62
CA GLN A 178 22.99 0.29 -11.47
C GLN A 178 23.30 1.79 -11.31
N ALA A 179 22.34 2.53 -10.77
CA ALA A 179 22.55 3.93 -10.39
C ALA A 179 23.52 3.96 -9.21
N ASP A 180 24.61 4.72 -9.36
CA ASP A 180 25.63 4.91 -8.34
C ASP A 180 25.01 5.57 -7.08
N LEU A 181 25.62 5.36 -5.91
CA LEU A 181 25.18 5.95 -4.64
C LEU A 181 25.07 7.48 -4.73
N ALA A 182 25.97 8.12 -5.49
CA ALA A 182 25.94 9.55 -5.76
C ALA A 182 24.69 9.98 -6.55
N GLU A 183 24.32 9.22 -7.59
CA GLU A 183 23.12 9.47 -8.39
C GLU A 183 21.85 9.31 -7.53
N ARG A 184 21.81 8.30 -6.66
CA ARG A 184 20.68 8.06 -5.73
C ARG A 184 20.50 9.20 -4.73
N VAL A 185 21.59 9.72 -4.14
CA VAL A 185 21.52 10.82 -3.18
C VAL A 185 21.09 12.11 -3.87
N MET A 186 21.64 12.43 -5.04
CA MET A 186 21.27 13.63 -5.81
C MET A 186 19.83 13.58 -6.32
N ALA A 187 19.32 12.39 -6.66
CA ALA A 187 17.94 12.20 -7.09
C ALA A 187 16.93 12.30 -5.93
N SER A 188 17.31 11.87 -4.71
CA SER A 188 16.38 11.72 -3.59
C SER A 188 15.72 13.03 -3.13
N GLY A 189 16.46 14.14 -3.10
CA GLY A 189 15.94 15.46 -2.71
C GLY A 189 14.87 16.01 -3.66
N PRO A 190 15.17 16.13 -4.98
CA PRO A 190 14.19 16.53 -5.98
C PRO A 190 12.96 15.64 -6.04
N ILE A 191 13.15 14.33 -5.88
CA ILE A 191 12.06 13.35 -5.83
C ILE A 191 11.15 13.60 -4.61
N ALA A 192 11.73 13.77 -3.42
CA ALA A 192 10.96 14.05 -2.20
C ALA A 192 10.13 15.34 -2.33
N TRP A 193 10.72 16.40 -2.88
CA TRP A 193 10.03 17.67 -3.12
C TRP A 193 8.90 17.55 -4.15
N PHE A 194 9.13 16.82 -5.24
CA PHE A 194 8.12 16.55 -6.27
C PHE A 194 6.90 15.81 -5.70
N TYR A 195 7.12 14.78 -4.89
CA TYR A 195 6.03 14.04 -4.25
C TYR A 195 5.32 14.85 -3.15
N LEU A 196 6.04 15.67 -2.37
CA LEU A 196 5.45 16.60 -1.41
C LEU A 196 4.52 17.60 -2.09
N GLN A 197 4.97 18.20 -3.19
CA GLN A 197 4.16 19.13 -3.96
C GLN A 197 2.89 18.46 -4.51
N LYS A 198 3.01 17.24 -5.04
CA LYS A 198 1.86 16.47 -5.54
C LYS A 198 0.90 16.01 -4.45
N SER A 199 1.38 15.76 -3.24
CA SER A 199 0.53 15.43 -2.10
C SER A 199 -0.33 16.61 -1.63
N LEU A 200 0.15 17.85 -1.81
CA LEU A 200 -0.56 19.06 -1.41
C LEU A 200 -1.42 19.65 -2.54
N VAL A 201 -0.99 19.49 -3.79
CA VAL A 201 -1.68 20.02 -4.99
C VAL A 201 -1.67 18.96 -6.10
N PRO A 202 -2.74 18.15 -6.23
CA PRO A 202 -2.83 17.11 -7.26
C PRO A 202 -3.25 17.72 -8.60
N LEU A 203 -2.32 18.39 -9.27
CA LEU A 203 -2.47 18.85 -10.65
C LEU A 203 -1.53 18.02 -11.56
N ASP A 204 -2.00 17.69 -12.76
CA ASP A 204 -1.26 16.95 -13.81
C ASP A 204 -0.64 15.61 -13.37
N LEU A 205 -1.48 14.65 -12.96
CA LEU A 205 -1.03 13.27 -12.78
C LEU A 205 -0.98 12.52 -14.11
N ALA A 206 0.24 12.13 -14.51
CA ALA A 206 0.49 11.27 -15.67
C ALA A 206 0.67 9.82 -15.24
N PHE A 207 0.19 8.87 -16.06
CA PHE A 207 0.38 7.42 -15.83
C PHE A 207 1.86 7.05 -15.86
N VAL A 208 2.57 7.57 -16.86
CA VAL A 208 4.00 7.34 -17.08
C VAL A 208 4.71 8.68 -16.88
N TYR A 209 5.50 8.78 -15.82
CA TYR A 209 6.43 9.90 -15.69
C TYR A 209 7.69 9.60 -16.50
N PRO A 210 8.19 10.56 -17.28
CA PRO A 210 9.47 10.39 -17.96
C PRO A 210 10.58 10.16 -16.93
N LEU A 211 11.46 9.21 -17.22
CA LEU A 211 12.63 8.91 -16.40
C LEU A 211 13.54 10.15 -16.33
N TRP A 212 13.80 10.61 -15.12
CA TRP A 212 14.75 11.70 -14.88
C TRP A 212 16.16 11.18 -15.14
N GLN A 213 16.89 11.85 -16.03
CA GLN A 213 18.29 11.54 -16.30
C GLN A 213 19.17 12.48 -15.48
N PHE A 214 19.90 11.93 -14.51
CA PHE A 214 20.87 12.68 -13.72
C PHE A 214 22.26 12.48 -14.35
N ASP A 215 22.79 13.53 -14.96
CA ASP A 215 24.12 13.52 -15.56
C ASP A 215 25.13 14.03 -14.52
N THR A 216 25.87 13.11 -13.88
CA THR A 216 26.88 13.43 -12.85
C THR A 216 28.12 14.16 -13.40
N SER A 217 28.31 14.19 -14.72
CA SER A 217 29.43 14.89 -15.38
C SER A 217 29.23 16.40 -15.46
N LYS A 218 27.99 16.87 -15.34
CA LYS A 218 27.63 18.29 -15.32
C LYS A 218 27.24 18.63 -13.89
N GLY A 219 28.17 19.19 -13.11
CA GLY A 219 27.91 19.63 -11.75
C GLY A 219 26.61 20.45 -11.63
N CYS A 220 26.05 20.51 -10.41
CA CYS A 220 24.71 20.97 -9.96
C CYS A 220 23.97 22.08 -10.75
N SER A 221 24.67 22.86 -11.57
CA SER A 221 24.15 23.79 -12.58
C SER A 221 23.24 23.20 -13.66
N GLY A 222 23.20 21.87 -13.83
CA GLY A 222 22.43 21.18 -14.87
C GLY A 222 21.02 20.70 -14.49
N CYS A 223 20.55 20.92 -13.25
CA CYS A 223 19.21 20.51 -12.80
C CYS A 223 18.11 21.37 -13.43
N ARG A 224 17.86 21.15 -14.73
CA ARG A 224 16.78 21.83 -15.45
C ARG A 224 15.46 21.15 -15.09
N TRP A 225 14.73 21.77 -14.16
CA TRP A 225 13.32 21.51 -13.83
C TRP A 225 12.39 21.83 -15.02
N ARG A 226 12.72 21.39 -16.24
CA ARG A 226 11.86 21.63 -17.40
C ARG A 226 10.65 20.72 -17.28
N ARG A 227 9.51 21.39 -17.08
CA ARG A 227 8.14 20.86 -17.10
C ARG A 227 8.05 19.74 -18.14
N ALA A 228 7.64 18.56 -17.69
CA ALA A 228 7.49 17.34 -18.46
C ALA A 228 6.38 17.38 -19.54
N CYS A 229 5.91 18.55 -19.97
CA CYS A 229 4.74 18.69 -20.84
C CYS A 229 5.06 18.85 -22.35
N GLN A 230 6.33 18.95 -22.78
CA GLN A 230 6.64 19.36 -24.17
C GLN A 230 7.13 18.27 -25.14
N CYS A 231 7.22 16.99 -24.75
CA CYS A 231 7.78 15.94 -25.63
C CYS A 231 6.74 14.99 -26.26
N TRP A 232 5.45 15.32 -26.28
CA TRP A 232 4.40 14.49 -26.90
C TRP A 232 3.78 15.07 -28.18
N LEU A 233 4.32 16.18 -28.72
CA LEU A 233 3.77 16.87 -29.89
C LEU A 233 4.78 17.09 -31.04
N SER A 234 5.76 16.19 -31.18
CA SER A 234 6.68 16.18 -32.33
C SER A 234 6.98 14.77 -32.78
#